data_AF-A0A6P8XKH4-F1
#
_entry.id   AF-A0A6P8XKH4-F1
#
_cell.length_a   1.000
_cell.length_b   1.000
_cell.length_c   1.000
_cell.angle_alpha   90.00
_cell.angle_beta   90.00
_cell.angle_gamma   90.00
#
_symmetry.space_group_name_H-M   'P 1'
#
loop_
_entity.id
_entity.type
_entity.pdbx_description
1 polymer ?
#
loop_
_entity_poly.entity_id
_entity_poly.type
_entity_poly.pdbx_seq_one_letter_code
_entity_poly.pdbx_strand_id
1 'polypeptide(L)'
;MAQVAFVDSMLREYLVFRGYSNTLKALDVEQRNEKDQHFRAERLIEHFNAAIQASDLTAVRSLWLHLDNNLFSKLDHTYAVAVKKLENSLLKYYLVTAYSNNRTDKISEFFNKLAAELQQQSEWKDWFFFPFCRNAEESPTFTLFFTKPWQDTLLLSLRNFLTTVYQCLPQPSFVRAEQEAAHMQRLQDDNTRLRARLLQLQQEQQQQQVASSSQNLSGETSSTRRRSSYHRQQQSLSDILPFDISPPGHIVDDFCIIASEANSVAQASDAQARGLKLLIRNIGSGSSPVLARKDNNGGSDKSSSKRRSGSVGRSWI
;
A
#
# COMPACT_ATOMS: atom_id res chain seq x y z
N MET A 1 -7.67 -12.00 -6.13
CA MET A 1 -8.00 -12.99 -7.18
C MET A 1 -9.21 -13.85 -6.80
N ALA A 2 -9.31 -14.39 -5.59
CA ALA A 2 -10.48 -15.17 -5.17
C ALA A 2 -11.83 -14.40 -5.21
N GLN A 3 -11.85 -13.12 -4.81
CA GLN A 3 -13.06 -12.29 -4.83
C GLN A 3 -13.56 -11.94 -6.25
N VAL A 4 -12.65 -11.75 -7.21
CA VAL A 4 -13.03 -11.45 -8.60
C VAL A 4 -13.71 -12.65 -9.25
N ALA A 5 -13.12 -13.85 -9.10
CA ALA A 5 -13.69 -15.09 -9.61
C ALA A 5 -15.07 -15.42 -9.01
N PHE A 6 -15.30 -15.06 -7.74
CA PHE A 6 -16.60 -15.24 -7.10
C PHE A 6 -17.65 -14.29 -7.68
N VAL A 7 -17.31 -13.02 -7.88
CA VAL A 7 -18.23 -12.04 -8.50
C VAL A 7 -18.51 -12.39 -9.96
N ASP A 8 -17.52 -12.89 -10.71
CA ASP A 8 -17.72 -13.40 -12.06
C ASP A 8 -18.72 -14.56 -12.07
N SER A 9 -18.65 -15.45 -11.07
CA SER A 9 -19.61 -16.55 -10.91
C SER A 9 -21.02 -16.03 -10.62
N MET A 10 -21.18 -15.05 -9.72
CA MET A 10 -22.49 -14.46 -9.42
C MET A 10 -23.09 -13.75 -10.63
N LEU A 11 -22.28 -12.98 -11.37
CA LEU A 11 -22.73 -12.31 -12.59
C LEU A 11 -23.18 -13.33 -13.64
N ARG A 12 -22.41 -14.41 -13.81
CA ARG A 12 -22.75 -15.52 -14.71
C ARG A 12 -24.09 -16.14 -14.33
N GLU A 13 -24.29 -16.46 -13.06
CA GLU A 13 -25.53 -17.03 -12.54
C GLU A 13 -26.73 -16.09 -12.77
N TYR A 14 -26.56 -14.79 -12.52
CA TYR A 14 -27.58 -13.77 -12.78
C TYR A 14 -27.97 -13.70 -14.26
N LEU A 15 -26.99 -13.68 -15.16
CA LEU A 15 -27.24 -13.65 -16.61
C LEU A 15 -27.97 -14.90 -17.10
N VAL A 16 -27.62 -16.08 -16.55
CA VAL A 16 -28.31 -17.35 -16.83
C VAL A 16 -29.76 -17.30 -16.33
N PHE A 17 -29.97 -16.89 -15.08
CA PHE A 17 -31.31 -16.80 -14.47
C PHE A 17 -32.26 -15.89 -15.25
N ARG A 18 -31.76 -14.76 -15.77
CA ARG A 18 -32.54 -13.81 -16.58
C ARG A 18 -32.71 -14.24 -18.04
N GLY A 19 -32.00 -15.27 -18.50
CA GLY A 19 -32.05 -15.73 -19.89
C GLY A 19 -31.26 -14.86 -20.88
N TYR A 20 -30.27 -14.09 -20.41
CA TYR A 20 -29.46 -13.21 -21.26
C TYR A 20 -28.32 -13.97 -21.96
N SER A 21 -28.67 -14.93 -22.81
CA SER A 21 -27.72 -15.85 -23.44
C SER A 21 -26.73 -15.16 -24.38
N ASN A 22 -27.15 -14.09 -25.07
CA ASN A 22 -26.27 -13.32 -25.96
C ASN A 22 -25.25 -12.49 -25.17
N THR A 23 -25.69 -11.83 -24.10
CA THR A 23 -24.82 -11.08 -23.19
C THR A 23 -23.82 -12.00 -22.49
N LEU A 24 -24.26 -13.19 -22.07
CA LEU A 24 -23.38 -14.19 -21.47
C LEU A 24 -22.30 -14.68 -22.45
N LYS A 25 -22.65 -14.89 -23.72
CA LYS A 25 -21.68 -15.24 -24.76
C LYS A 25 -20.68 -14.11 -25.01
N ALA A 26 -21.14 -12.87 -25.07
CA ALA A 26 -20.27 -11.70 -25.20
C ALA A 26 -19.31 -11.59 -24.01
N LEU A 27 -19.83 -11.71 -22.78
CA LEU A 27 -19.04 -11.76 -21.56
C LEU A 27 -18.00 -12.89 -21.58
N ASP A 28 -18.37 -14.11 -22.00
CA ASP A 28 -17.45 -15.24 -22.10
C ASP A 28 -16.34 -15.05 -23.15
N VAL A 29 -16.60 -14.28 -24.21
CA VAL A 29 -15.61 -13.93 -25.23
C VAL A 29 -14.68 -12.84 -24.70
N GLU A 30 -15.24 -11.81 -24.07
CA GLU A 30 -14.47 -10.76 -23.42
C GLU A 30 -13.59 -11.33 -22.30
N GLN A 31 -14.10 -12.22 -21.44
CA GLN A 31 -13.36 -12.92 -20.38
C GLN A 31 -12.27 -13.87 -20.92
N ARG A 32 -12.41 -14.38 -22.15
CA ARG A 32 -11.35 -15.19 -22.79
C ARG A 32 -10.25 -14.31 -23.39
N ASN A 33 -10.63 -13.20 -24.01
CA ASN A 33 -9.70 -12.18 -24.53
C ASN A 33 -9.06 -11.35 -23.39
N GLU A 34 -9.69 -11.36 -22.22
CA GLU A 34 -9.27 -10.73 -20.97
C GLU A 34 -7.93 -11.27 -20.44
N LYS A 35 -7.53 -12.47 -20.88
CA LYS A 35 -6.21 -13.01 -20.53
C LYS A 35 -5.05 -12.11 -20.94
N ASP A 36 -5.23 -11.16 -21.84
CA ASP A 36 -4.20 -10.21 -22.26
C ASP A 36 -4.38 -8.76 -21.77
N GLN A 37 -5.49 -8.40 -21.12
CA GLN A 37 -5.73 -7.00 -20.71
C GLN A 37 -6.45 -6.79 -19.37
N HIS A 38 -6.00 -7.36 -18.25
CA HIS A 38 -6.62 -7.02 -16.96
C HIS A 38 -5.64 -6.58 -15.88
N PHE A 39 -5.58 -5.26 -15.69
CA PHE A 39 -5.50 -4.55 -14.39
C PHE A 39 -4.34 -4.90 -13.46
N ARG A 40 -3.24 -5.46 -13.97
CA ARG A 40 -1.97 -5.49 -13.26
C ARG A 40 -1.09 -4.40 -13.83
N ALA A 41 -0.66 -3.48 -12.97
CA ALA A 41 0.31 -2.45 -13.33
C ALA A 41 1.49 -3.04 -14.13
N GLU A 42 1.96 -4.24 -13.76
CA GLU A 42 3.02 -4.98 -14.48
C GLU A 42 2.77 -5.13 -15.99
N ARG A 43 1.59 -5.59 -16.39
CA ARG A 43 1.29 -5.83 -17.81
C ARG A 43 1.19 -4.51 -18.58
N LEU A 44 0.69 -3.47 -17.93
CA LEU A 44 0.68 -2.13 -18.53
C LEU A 44 2.11 -1.62 -18.75
N ILE A 45 3.00 -1.84 -17.78
CA ILE A 45 4.43 -1.53 -17.94
C ILE A 45 5.04 -2.35 -19.09
N GLU A 46 4.74 -3.64 -19.20
CA GLU A 46 5.18 -4.48 -20.31
C GLU A 46 4.68 -3.95 -21.66
N HIS A 47 3.42 -3.52 -21.75
CA HIS A 47 2.85 -2.94 -22.97
C HIS A 47 3.49 -1.60 -23.33
N PHE A 48 3.70 -0.71 -22.35
CA PHE A 48 4.44 0.54 -22.58
C PHE A 48 5.86 0.26 -23.07
N ASN A 49 6.56 -0.67 -22.43
CA ASN A 49 7.90 -1.06 -22.86
C ASN A 49 7.89 -1.65 -24.27
N ALA A 50 6.98 -2.56 -24.59
CA ALA A 50 6.86 -3.14 -25.93
C ALA A 50 6.60 -2.07 -26.99
N ALA A 51 5.69 -1.13 -26.73
CA ALA A 51 5.39 -0.02 -27.64
C ALA A 51 6.59 0.93 -27.81
N ILE A 52 7.32 1.23 -26.73
CA ILE A 52 8.52 2.07 -26.75
C ILE A 52 9.67 1.39 -27.52
N GLN A 53 9.90 0.10 -27.28
CA GLN A 53 10.90 -0.68 -28.01
C GLN A 53 10.55 -0.83 -29.50
N ALA A 54 9.26 -0.95 -29.83
CA ALA A 54 8.77 -0.89 -31.21
C ALA A 54 8.83 0.53 -31.80
N SER A 55 9.13 1.55 -31.01
CA SER A 55 9.09 2.98 -31.33
C SER A 55 7.73 3.42 -31.91
N ASP A 56 6.63 2.82 -31.44
CA ASP A 56 5.27 3.19 -31.83
C ASP A 56 4.70 4.27 -30.90
N LEU A 57 4.79 5.52 -31.33
CA LEU A 57 4.25 6.66 -30.59
C LEU A 57 2.73 6.60 -30.46
N THR A 58 2.03 6.08 -31.47
CA THR A 58 0.57 6.05 -31.50
C THR A 58 0.06 5.07 -30.44
N ALA A 59 0.68 3.90 -30.33
CA ALA A 59 0.37 2.94 -29.29
C ALA A 59 0.61 3.51 -27.87
N VAL A 60 1.76 4.16 -27.64
CA VAL A 60 2.07 4.78 -26.33
C VAL A 60 1.03 5.83 -25.95
N ARG A 61 0.68 6.74 -26.88
CA ARG A 61 -0.34 7.78 -26.62
C ARG A 61 -1.72 7.19 -26.41
N SER A 62 -2.11 6.21 -27.22
CA SER A 62 -3.42 5.56 -27.11
C SER A 62 -3.56 4.84 -25.76
N LEU A 63 -2.51 4.17 -25.30
CA LEU A 63 -2.48 3.53 -23.99
C LEU A 63 -2.60 4.56 -22.87
N TRP A 64 -1.82 5.65 -22.93
CA TRP A 64 -1.90 6.71 -21.92
C TRP A 64 -3.28 7.37 -21.87
N LEU A 65 -3.85 7.72 -23.03
CA LEU A 65 -5.18 8.33 -23.13
C LEU A 65 -6.28 7.38 -22.64
N HIS A 66 -6.13 6.08 -22.86
CA HIS A 66 -7.04 5.08 -22.31
C HIS A 66 -7.01 5.09 -20.77
N LEU A 67 -5.83 5.15 -20.15
CA LEU A 67 -5.70 5.27 -18.70
C LEU A 67 -6.28 6.61 -18.20
N ASP A 68 -6.04 7.70 -18.93
CA ASP A 68 -6.55 9.01 -18.55
C ASP A 68 -8.08 9.03 -18.51
N ASN A 69 -8.72 8.54 -19.58
CA ASN A 69 -10.18 8.50 -19.70
C ASN A 69 -10.86 7.55 -18.69
N ASN A 70 -10.25 6.40 -18.40
CA ASN A 70 -10.89 5.36 -17.58
C ASN A 70 -10.50 5.40 -16.10
N LEU A 71 -9.30 5.91 -15.78
CA LEU A 71 -8.72 5.83 -14.44
C LEU A 71 -8.41 7.21 -13.89
N PHE A 72 -7.59 7.99 -14.58
CA PHE A 72 -7.09 9.25 -14.03
C PHE A 72 -8.19 10.32 -13.96
N SER A 73 -9.19 10.25 -14.84
CA SER A 73 -10.41 11.06 -14.78
C SER A 73 -11.22 10.90 -13.50
N LYS A 74 -11.02 9.79 -12.76
CA LYS A 74 -11.68 9.49 -11.49
C LYS A 74 -10.83 9.84 -10.28
N LEU A 75 -9.58 10.25 -10.48
CA LEU A 75 -8.67 10.65 -9.41
C LEU A 75 -8.96 12.07 -8.96
N ASP A 76 -8.64 12.34 -7.71
CA ASP A 76 -8.67 13.70 -7.18
C ASP A 76 -7.64 14.58 -7.91
N HIS A 77 -7.97 15.87 -8.07
CA HIS A 77 -7.16 16.86 -8.78
C HIS A 77 -5.75 17.01 -8.19
N THR A 78 -5.56 16.66 -6.92
CA THR A 78 -4.27 16.61 -6.22
C THR A 78 -3.25 15.70 -6.93
N TYR A 79 -3.71 14.66 -7.64
CA TYR A 79 -2.84 13.74 -8.39
C TYR A 79 -2.53 14.20 -9.83
N ALA A 80 -3.21 15.23 -10.34
CA ALA A 80 -3.06 15.68 -11.74
C ALA A 80 -1.61 16.05 -12.08
N VAL A 81 -0.89 16.68 -11.15
CA VAL A 81 0.52 17.04 -11.32
C VAL A 81 1.40 15.78 -11.42
N ALA A 82 1.14 14.76 -10.59
CA ALA A 82 1.88 13.51 -10.62
C ALA A 82 1.63 12.73 -11.93
N VAL A 83 0.38 12.66 -12.38
CA VAL A 83 0.00 12.07 -13.66
C VAL A 83 0.73 12.76 -14.81
N LYS A 84 0.73 14.10 -14.85
CA LYS A 84 1.41 14.85 -15.92
C LYS A 84 2.93 14.66 -15.90
N LYS A 85 3.55 14.60 -14.72
CA LYS A 85 4.98 14.29 -14.59
C LYS A 85 5.33 12.89 -15.09
N LEU A 86 4.50 11.90 -14.80
CA LEU A 86 4.68 10.53 -15.31
C LEU A 86 4.51 10.48 -16.84
N GLU A 87 3.52 11.17 -17.39
CA GLU A 87 3.33 11.29 -18.84
C GLU A 87 4.57 11.89 -19.51
N ASN A 88 5.03 13.04 -19.02
CA ASN A 88 6.20 13.73 -19.55
C ASN A 88 7.46 12.85 -19.47
N SER A 89 7.64 12.15 -18.36
CA SER A 89 8.78 11.25 -18.17
C SER A 89 8.70 10.05 -19.11
N LEU A 90 7.51 9.50 -19.36
CA LEU A 90 7.28 8.41 -20.31
C LEU A 90 7.60 8.83 -21.75
N LEU A 91 7.19 10.03 -22.16
CA LEU A 91 7.50 10.57 -23.49
C LEU A 91 9.02 10.84 -23.66
N LYS A 92 9.68 11.34 -22.60
CA LYS A 92 11.15 11.50 -22.57
C LYS A 92 11.86 10.15 -22.68
N TYR A 93 11.35 9.13 -22.00
CA TYR A 93 11.85 7.76 -22.10
C TYR A 93 11.68 7.17 -23.51
N TYR A 94 10.55 7.43 -24.17
CA TYR A 94 10.35 7.08 -25.58
C TYR A 94 11.41 7.71 -26.49
N LEU A 95 11.66 9.02 -26.36
CA LEU A 95 12.63 9.73 -27.18
C LEU A 95 14.07 9.21 -27.00
N VAL A 96 14.47 8.99 -25.75
CA VAL A 96 15.78 8.42 -25.41
C VAL A 96 15.93 7.02 -26.01
N THR A 97 14.91 6.17 -25.88
CA THR A 97 14.95 4.82 -26.43
C THR A 97 14.99 4.83 -27.96
N ALA A 98 14.21 5.70 -28.61
CA ALA A 98 14.24 5.87 -30.06
C ALA A 98 15.61 6.35 -30.56
N TYR A 99 16.26 7.25 -29.81
CA TYR A 99 17.62 7.72 -30.09
C TYR A 99 18.65 6.60 -30.00
N SER A 100 18.67 5.85 -28.90
CA SER A 100 19.59 4.72 -28.71
C SER A 100 19.37 3.60 -29.76
N ASN A 101 18.15 3.46 -30.28
CA ASN A 101 17.81 2.54 -31.36
C ASN A 101 18.06 3.11 -32.77
N ASN A 102 18.72 4.28 -32.89
CA ASN A 102 19.01 4.97 -34.15
C ASN A 102 17.77 5.28 -35.02
N ARG A 103 16.60 5.46 -34.40
CA ARG A 103 15.33 5.78 -35.10
C ARG A 103 15.04 7.29 -35.09
N THR A 104 15.88 8.05 -35.79
CA THR A 104 15.77 9.52 -35.88
C THR A 104 14.54 9.99 -36.66
N ASP A 105 14.02 9.16 -37.56
CA ASP A 105 12.73 9.35 -38.22
C ASP A 105 11.58 9.42 -37.20
N LYS A 106 11.58 8.54 -36.20
CA LYS A 106 10.56 8.50 -35.14
C LYS A 106 10.65 9.66 -34.17
N ILE A 107 11.86 10.14 -33.90
CA ILE A 107 12.08 11.38 -33.13
C ILE A 107 11.49 12.58 -33.89
N SER A 108 11.72 12.64 -35.20
CA SER A 108 11.17 13.71 -36.04
C SER A 108 9.64 13.62 -36.09
N GLU A 109 9.08 12.42 -36.25
CA GLU A 109 7.64 12.15 -36.19
C GLU A 109 7.02 12.60 -34.85
N PHE A 110 7.70 12.34 -33.73
CA PHE A 110 7.29 12.78 -32.41
C PHE A 110 7.09 14.28 -32.34
N PHE A 111 8.11 15.07 -32.69
CA PHE A 111 8.02 16.52 -32.59
C PHE A 111 7.05 17.09 -33.62
N ASN A 112 6.94 16.53 -34.83
CA ASN A 112 5.93 16.96 -35.80
C ASN A 112 4.49 16.79 -35.28
N LYS A 113 4.20 15.70 -34.55
CA LYS A 113 2.86 15.43 -34.01
C LYS A 113 2.57 16.15 -32.69
N LEU A 114 3.58 16.34 -31.85
CA LEU A 114 3.41 16.80 -30.46
C LEU A 114 3.89 18.23 -30.21
N ALA A 115 4.64 18.86 -31.10
CA ALA A 115 5.25 20.17 -30.86
C ALA A 115 4.24 21.23 -30.41
N ALA A 116 3.08 21.31 -31.06
CA ALA A 116 2.06 22.31 -30.74
C ALA A 116 1.52 22.18 -29.31
N GLU A 117 1.42 20.94 -28.80
CA GLU A 117 0.97 20.65 -27.43
C GLU A 117 2.09 20.88 -26.41
N LEU A 118 3.32 20.46 -26.76
CA LEU A 118 4.47 20.50 -25.86
C LEU A 118 5.08 21.91 -25.72
N GLN A 119 4.91 22.79 -26.71
CA GLN A 119 5.50 24.13 -26.69
C GLN A 119 4.95 25.01 -25.56
N GLN A 120 3.76 24.72 -25.05
CA GLN A 120 3.17 25.42 -23.92
C GLN A 120 3.76 24.98 -22.57
N GLN A 121 4.55 23.90 -22.55
CA GLN A 121 5.12 23.33 -21.33
C GLN A 121 6.61 23.70 -21.22
N SER A 122 6.97 24.42 -20.16
CA SER A 122 8.36 24.87 -19.93
C SER A 122 9.37 23.72 -19.84
N GLU A 123 8.95 22.55 -19.34
CA GLU A 123 9.77 21.34 -19.19
C GLU A 123 10.26 20.73 -20.51
N TRP A 124 9.69 21.17 -21.65
CA TRP A 124 10.01 20.69 -23.00
C TRP A 124 10.88 21.67 -23.79
N LYS A 125 11.12 22.88 -23.28
CA LYS A 125 11.85 23.94 -24.00
C LYS A 125 13.20 23.46 -24.54
N ASP A 126 14.01 22.83 -23.70
CA ASP A 126 15.34 22.35 -24.10
C ASP A 126 15.27 21.06 -24.93
N TRP A 127 14.16 20.31 -24.83
CA TRP A 127 13.94 19.08 -25.59
C TRP A 127 13.62 19.33 -27.06
N PHE A 128 13.16 20.52 -27.46
CA PHE A 128 13.01 20.86 -28.88
C PHE A 128 14.34 20.88 -29.65
N PHE A 129 15.47 21.00 -28.94
CA PHE A 129 16.80 20.88 -29.53
C PHE A 129 17.23 19.40 -29.74
N PHE A 130 16.57 18.45 -29.07
CA PHE A 130 16.94 17.03 -29.05
C PHE A 130 17.11 16.40 -30.45
N PRO A 131 16.25 16.63 -31.45
CA PRO A 131 16.41 16.05 -32.80
C PRO A 131 17.68 16.49 -33.52
N PHE A 132 18.27 17.62 -33.11
CA PHE A 132 19.45 18.21 -33.74
C PHE A 132 20.76 17.82 -33.02
N CYS A 133 20.66 17.13 -31.88
CA CYS A 133 21.81 16.64 -31.14
C CYS A 133 22.46 15.44 -31.83
N ARG A 134 23.75 15.53 -32.16
CA ARG A 134 24.54 14.39 -32.66
C ARG A 134 25.03 13.45 -31.55
N ASN A 135 25.25 14.01 -30.35
CA ASN A 135 25.67 13.28 -29.15
C ASN A 135 24.74 13.64 -27.98
N ALA A 136 23.46 13.27 -28.08
CA ALA A 136 22.49 13.57 -27.01
C ALA A 136 22.88 12.93 -25.66
N GLU A 137 23.61 11.81 -25.68
CA GLU A 137 24.04 11.08 -24.47
C GLU A 137 25.08 11.84 -23.63
N GLU A 138 25.88 12.71 -24.26
CA GLU A 138 26.94 13.50 -23.60
C GLU A 138 26.45 14.89 -23.17
N SER A 139 25.25 15.28 -23.60
CA SER A 139 24.69 16.59 -23.27
C SER A 139 24.20 16.62 -21.82
N PRO A 140 24.67 17.55 -20.98
CA PRO A 140 24.30 17.61 -19.56
C PRO A 140 22.79 17.72 -19.31
N THR A 141 22.04 18.21 -20.30
CA THR A 141 20.58 18.31 -20.27
C THR A 141 19.89 16.94 -20.37
N PHE A 142 20.47 16.00 -21.13
CA PHE A 142 19.82 14.73 -21.49
C PHE A 142 20.49 13.51 -20.87
N THR A 143 21.78 13.57 -20.50
CA THR A 143 22.56 12.44 -20.01
C THR A 143 21.86 11.65 -18.90
N LEU A 144 21.18 12.32 -17.96
CA LEU A 144 20.42 11.67 -16.88
C LEU A 144 19.39 10.67 -17.40
N PHE A 145 18.68 11.02 -18.48
CA PHE A 145 17.58 10.23 -19.03
C PHE A 145 18.06 8.96 -19.76
N PHE A 146 19.33 8.96 -20.21
CA PHE A 146 19.99 7.78 -20.76
C PHE A 146 20.42 6.77 -19.69
N THR A 147 20.47 7.17 -18.41
CA THR A 147 20.92 6.27 -17.35
C THR A 147 19.87 5.20 -17.04
N LYS A 148 20.30 3.94 -16.94
CA LYS A 148 19.42 2.82 -16.54
C LYS A 148 18.71 3.06 -15.19
N PRO A 149 19.37 3.60 -14.15
CA PRO A 149 18.72 3.91 -12.88
C PRO A 149 17.54 4.88 -13.01
N TRP A 150 17.64 5.91 -13.86
CA TRP A 150 16.53 6.82 -14.11
C TRP A 150 15.35 6.09 -14.77
N GLN A 151 15.63 5.27 -15.78
CA GLN A 151 14.59 4.48 -16.48
C GLN A 151 13.90 3.49 -15.53
N ASP A 152 14.66 2.78 -14.70
CA ASP A 152 14.11 1.83 -13.73
C ASP A 152 13.27 2.55 -12.67
N THR A 153 13.72 3.71 -12.20
CA THR A 153 12.97 4.54 -11.24
C THR A 153 11.66 5.03 -11.84
N LEU A 154 11.65 5.46 -13.10
CA LEU A 154 10.44 5.86 -13.82
C LEU A 154 9.45 4.70 -13.90
N LEU A 155 9.90 3.53 -14.38
CA LEU A 155 9.02 2.37 -14.54
C LEU A 155 8.47 1.88 -13.20
N LEU A 156 9.30 1.87 -12.15
CA LEU A 156 8.87 1.53 -10.79
C LEU A 156 7.85 2.55 -10.25
N SER A 157 8.07 3.84 -10.48
CA SER A 157 7.14 4.89 -10.07
C SER A 157 5.79 4.76 -10.79
N LEU A 158 5.81 4.55 -12.11
CA LEU A 158 4.59 4.32 -12.89
C LEU A 158 3.85 3.06 -12.44
N ARG A 159 4.59 1.97 -12.18
CA ARG A 159 4.05 0.73 -11.66
C ARG A 159 3.37 0.91 -10.30
N ASN A 160 4.05 1.58 -9.36
CA ASN A 160 3.53 1.82 -8.02
C ASN A 160 2.31 2.74 -8.09
N PHE A 161 2.37 3.80 -8.89
CA PHE A 161 1.26 4.71 -9.11
C PHE A 161 0.03 3.98 -9.65
N LEU A 162 0.18 3.22 -10.74
CA LEU A 162 -0.92 2.43 -11.31
C LEU A 162 -1.47 1.43 -10.30
N THR A 163 -0.60 0.73 -9.56
CA THR A 163 -1.01 -0.23 -8.52
C THR A 163 -1.88 0.44 -7.46
N THR A 164 -1.45 1.60 -6.95
CA THR A 164 -2.20 2.36 -5.94
C THR A 164 -3.51 2.88 -6.50
N VAL A 165 -3.50 3.48 -7.69
CA VAL A 165 -4.72 3.99 -8.36
C VAL A 165 -5.75 2.88 -8.50
N TYR A 166 -5.34 1.69 -8.95
CA TYR A 166 -6.23 0.53 -9.06
C TYR A 166 -6.78 0.04 -7.73
N GLN A 167 -5.99 0.12 -6.64
CA GLN A 167 -6.47 -0.22 -5.31
C GLN A 167 -7.49 0.78 -4.76
N CYS A 168 -7.40 2.04 -5.20
CA CYS A 168 -8.31 3.10 -4.78
C CYS A 168 -9.59 3.18 -5.64
N LEU A 169 -9.69 2.44 -6.75
CA LEU A 169 -10.92 2.42 -7.53
C LEU A 169 -12.06 1.81 -6.72
N PRO A 170 -13.28 2.40 -6.77
CA PRO A 170 -14.42 1.84 -6.08
C PRO A 170 -14.69 0.43 -6.60
N GLN A 171 -14.68 -0.54 -5.69
CA GLN A 171 -14.99 -1.93 -6.04
C GLN A 171 -16.45 -2.02 -6.53
N PRO A 172 -16.75 -2.95 -7.46
CA PRO A 172 -18.12 -3.21 -7.87
C PRO A 172 -19.02 -3.46 -6.66
N SER A 173 -20.24 -2.94 -6.69
CA SER A 173 -21.21 -3.03 -5.59
C SER A 173 -21.45 -4.48 -5.12
N PHE A 174 -21.38 -5.46 -6.02
CA PHE A 174 -21.47 -6.89 -5.69
C PHE A 174 -20.34 -7.36 -4.76
N VAL A 175 -19.11 -6.92 -4.99
CA VAL A 175 -17.97 -7.26 -4.12
C VAL A 175 -18.16 -6.64 -2.74
N ARG A 176 -18.67 -5.40 -2.70
CA ARG A 176 -18.90 -4.67 -1.46
C ARG A 176 -20.03 -5.29 -0.63
N ALA A 177 -21.13 -5.69 -1.27
CA ALA A 177 -22.25 -6.34 -0.62
C ALA A 177 -21.87 -7.69 0.02
N GLU A 178 -21.01 -8.47 -0.63
CA GLU A 178 -20.50 -9.73 -0.07
C GLU A 178 -19.56 -9.48 1.12
N GLN A 179 -18.62 -8.52 0.99
CA GLN A 179 -17.75 -8.12 2.10
C GLN A 179 -18.56 -7.63 3.31
N GLU A 180 -19.60 -6.82 3.07
CA GLU A 180 -20.51 -6.34 4.10
C GLU A 180 -21.30 -7.50 4.74
N ALA A 181 -21.79 -8.47 3.96
CA ALA A 181 -22.47 -9.66 4.48
C ALA A 181 -21.55 -10.54 5.33
N ALA A 182 -20.33 -10.82 4.87
CA ALA A 182 -19.34 -11.58 5.61
C ALA A 182 -18.92 -10.87 6.90
N HIS A 183 -18.77 -9.54 6.86
CA HIS A 183 -18.51 -8.73 8.04
C HIS A 183 -19.67 -8.77 9.03
N MET A 184 -20.91 -8.66 8.54
CA MET A 184 -22.12 -8.75 9.35
C MET A 184 -22.25 -10.12 10.03
N GLN A 185 -21.90 -11.21 9.34
CA GLN A 185 -21.91 -12.56 9.91
C GLN A 185 -20.88 -12.70 11.04
N ARG A 186 -19.65 -12.19 10.86
CA ARG A 186 -18.63 -12.20 11.94
C ARG A 186 -19.10 -11.41 13.15
N LEU A 187 -19.70 -10.24 12.93
CA LEU A 187 -20.26 -9.44 14.03
C LEU A 187 -21.41 -10.18 14.73
N GLN A 188 -22.25 -10.93 14.01
CA GLN A 188 -23.30 -11.75 14.61
C GLN A 188 -22.74 -12.91 15.43
N ASP A 189 -21.69 -13.57 14.97
CA ASP A 189 -20.99 -14.64 15.69
C ASP A 189 -20.33 -14.11 16.97
N ASP A 190 -19.71 -12.93 16.90
CA ASP A 190 -19.14 -12.29 18.09
C ASP A 190 -20.24 -11.84 19.06
N ASN A 191 -21.36 -11.31 18.56
CA ASN A 191 -22.48 -10.92 19.41
C ASN A 191 -23.10 -12.13 20.12
N THR A 192 -23.26 -13.26 19.43
CA THR A 192 -23.76 -14.50 20.04
C THR A 192 -22.79 -15.07 21.06
N ARG A 193 -21.48 -15.04 20.79
CA ARG A 193 -20.43 -15.41 21.78
C ARG A 193 -20.45 -14.53 23.02
N LEU A 194 -20.57 -13.22 22.85
CA LEU A 194 -20.64 -12.27 23.96
C LEU A 194 -21.92 -12.47 24.78
N ARG A 195 -23.06 -12.70 24.13
CA ARG A 195 -24.33 -13.04 24.80
C ARG A 195 -24.21 -14.34 25.60
N ALA A 196 -23.58 -15.37 25.04
CA ALA A 196 -23.34 -16.63 25.75
C ALA A 196 -22.45 -16.43 27.00
N ARG A 197 -21.36 -15.67 26.89
CA ARG A 197 -20.51 -15.31 28.04
C ARG A 197 -21.25 -14.52 29.11
N LEU A 198 -22.07 -13.54 28.70
CA LEU A 198 -22.87 -12.75 29.64
C LEU A 198 -23.84 -13.65 30.42
N LEU A 199 -24.50 -14.58 29.73
CA LEU A 199 -25.45 -15.50 30.36
C LEU A 199 -24.76 -16.45 31.34
N GLN A 200 -23.56 -16.92 31.00
CA GLN A 200 -22.73 -17.74 31.89
C GLN A 200 -22.34 -16.97 33.17
N LEU A 201 -21.82 -15.75 33.03
CA LEU A 201 -21.45 -14.91 34.18
C LEU A 201 -22.65 -14.57 35.07
N GLN A 202 -23.85 -14.40 34.48
CA GLN A 202 -25.07 -14.12 35.22
C GLN A 202 -25.54 -15.36 36.01
N GLN A 203 -25.39 -16.56 35.45
CA GLN A 203 -25.61 -17.82 36.17
C GLN A 203 -24.62 -18.02 37.33
N GLU A 204 -23.34 -17.73 37.10
CA GLU A 204 -22.30 -17.80 38.14
C GLU A 204 -22.60 -16.83 39.30
N GLN A 205 -23.07 -15.61 39.01
CA GLN A 205 -23.49 -14.66 40.05
C GLN A 205 -24.74 -15.11 40.82
N GLN A 206 -25.74 -15.71 40.15
CA GLN A 206 -26.90 -16.26 40.83
C GLN A 206 -26.52 -17.42 41.76
N GLN A 207 -25.63 -18.32 41.33
CA GLN A 207 -25.16 -19.42 42.17
C GLN A 207 -24.39 -18.91 43.41
N GLN A 208 -23.58 -17.86 43.26
CA GLN A 208 -22.90 -17.22 44.40
C GLN A 208 -23.86 -16.49 45.35
N GLN A 209 -24.95 -15.88 44.85
CA GLN A 209 -25.98 -15.28 45.69
C GLN A 209 -26.81 -16.33 46.44
N VAL A 210 -27.15 -17.45 45.82
CA VAL A 210 -27.91 -18.53 46.49
C VAL A 210 -27.04 -19.25 47.54
N ALA A 211 -25.76 -19.49 47.24
CA ALA A 211 -24.82 -20.08 48.21
C ALA A 211 -24.55 -19.18 49.43
N SER A 212 -24.53 -17.85 49.25
CA SER A 212 -24.41 -16.89 50.36
C SER A 212 -25.72 -16.67 51.13
N SER A 213 -26.88 -16.95 50.53
CA SER A 213 -28.19 -16.90 51.19
C SER A 213 -28.45 -18.11 52.11
N SER A 214 -27.92 -19.28 51.77
CA SER A 214 -28.07 -20.50 52.58
C SER A 214 -27.17 -20.56 53.83
N GLN A 215 -26.21 -19.65 53.99
CA GLN A 215 -25.36 -19.59 55.20
C GLN A 215 -25.86 -18.64 56.30
N ASN A 216 -27.01 -17.96 56.11
CA ASN A 216 -27.52 -16.96 57.06
C ASN A 216 -28.75 -17.39 57.89
N LEU A 217 -29.07 -18.69 57.98
CA LEU A 217 -30.20 -19.17 58.82
C LEU A 217 -29.82 -19.64 60.23
N SER A 218 -28.66 -19.23 60.75
CA SER A 218 -28.27 -19.48 62.15
C SER A 218 -27.43 -18.33 62.71
N GLY A 219 -28.04 -17.46 63.51
CA GLY A 219 -27.32 -16.46 64.30
C GLY A 219 -28.11 -15.19 64.58
N GLU A 220 -28.69 -15.11 65.77
CA GLU A 220 -29.36 -13.94 66.32
C GLU A 220 -28.42 -12.76 66.61
N THR A 221 -28.96 -11.56 66.40
CA THR A 221 -28.71 -10.28 67.08
C THR A 221 -27.39 -9.49 66.89
N SER A 222 -27.64 -8.22 66.57
CA SER A 222 -26.93 -7.01 67.00
C SER A 222 -25.98 -6.32 65.99
N SER A 223 -26.41 -5.11 65.65
CA SER A 223 -25.59 -3.90 65.53
C SER A 223 -24.96 -3.53 64.17
N THR A 224 -25.51 -2.43 63.68
CA THR A 224 -24.86 -1.34 62.93
C THR A 224 -24.85 -1.41 61.41
N ARG A 225 -25.88 -0.76 60.85
CA ARG A 225 -25.87 -0.06 59.56
C ARG A 225 -24.49 0.53 59.23
N ARG A 226 -23.93 0.15 58.08
CA ARG A 226 -23.23 1.07 57.19
C ARG A 226 -23.70 0.87 55.77
N ARG A 227 -24.69 1.70 55.43
CA ARG A 227 -25.24 1.90 54.09
C ARG A 227 -24.15 2.60 53.27
N SER A 228 -23.51 1.89 52.36
CA SER A 228 -22.65 2.50 51.34
C SER A 228 -23.35 2.40 49.99
N SER A 229 -24.28 3.31 49.79
CA SER A 229 -24.86 3.63 48.48
C SER A 229 -23.80 4.35 47.65
N TYR A 230 -23.06 3.61 46.83
CA TYR A 230 -22.43 4.21 45.65
C TYR A 230 -23.33 3.91 44.46
N HIS A 231 -23.92 5.01 44.00
CA HIS A 231 -24.80 5.15 42.87
C HIS A 231 -24.10 4.59 41.62
N ARG A 232 -24.46 3.38 41.17
CA ARG A 232 -24.11 2.93 39.83
C ARG A 232 -25.12 3.55 38.88
N GLN A 233 -24.76 4.68 38.28
CA GLN A 233 -25.50 5.26 37.16
C GLN A 233 -25.67 4.16 36.11
N GLN A 234 -26.92 3.80 35.86
CA GLN A 234 -27.32 2.91 34.80
C GLN A 234 -27.17 3.70 33.50
N GLN A 235 -25.99 3.67 32.88
CA GLN A 235 -25.83 4.19 31.52
C GLN A 235 -26.60 3.24 30.59
N SER A 236 -27.73 3.72 30.05
CA SER A 236 -28.36 3.10 28.89
C SER A 236 -27.39 3.13 27.72
N LEU A 237 -27.38 2.07 26.92
CA LEU A 237 -26.56 1.87 25.71
C LEU A 237 -26.74 2.94 24.61
N SER A 238 -27.47 4.02 24.88
CA SER A 238 -27.82 5.11 23.98
C SER A 238 -26.81 6.27 23.97
N ASP A 239 -25.92 6.36 24.96
CA ASP A 239 -25.02 7.53 25.15
C ASP A 239 -23.57 7.31 24.68
N ILE A 240 -23.31 6.25 23.91
CA ILE A 240 -22.00 6.05 23.28
C ILE A 240 -22.01 6.81 21.96
N LEU A 241 -21.64 8.10 22.00
CA LEU A 241 -21.23 8.81 20.79
C LEU A 241 -20.04 8.08 20.16
N PRO A 242 -19.98 7.88 18.83
CA PRO A 242 -18.84 7.27 18.18
C PRO A 242 -17.58 8.03 18.58
N PHE A 243 -16.55 7.31 19.04
CA PHE A 243 -15.23 7.88 19.23
C PHE A 243 -14.78 8.46 17.90
N ASP A 244 -14.66 9.79 17.85
CA ASP A 244 -14.05 10.53 16.75
C ASP A 244 -12.55 10.25 16.80
N ILE A 245 -12.14 9.12 16.22
CA ILE A 245 -10.73 8.81 16.03
C ILE A 245 -10.28 9.73 14.89
N SER A 246 -9.71 10.88 15.26
CA SER A 246 -8.99 11.73 14.32
C SER A 246 -8.00 10.86 13.53
N PRO A 247 -7.99 10.94 12.18
CA PRO A 247 -7.13 10.10 11.36
C PRO A 247 -5.65 10.31 11.76
N PRO A 248 -4.83 9.24 11.79
CA PRO A 248 -3.44 9.34 12.21
C PRO A 248 -2.68 10.34 11.32
N GLY A 249 -2.28 11.48 11.89
CA GLY A 249 -1.61 12.57 11.17
C GLY A 249 -0.19 12.25 10.67
N HIS A 250 0.26 11.00 10.76
CA HIS A 250 1.67 10.64 10.57
C HIS A 250 2.00 9.97 9.23
N ILE A 251 1.00 9.69 8.38
CA ILE A 251 1.20 9.09 7.03
C ILE A 251 1.49 10.18 5.98
N VAL A 252 1.04 11.41 6.24
CA VAL A 252 1.19 12.56 5.34
C VAL A 252 2.64 13.07 5.31
N ASP A 253 3.36 12.94 6.42
CA ASP A 253 4.74 13.43 6.53
C ASP A 253 5.74 12.59 5.74
N ASP A 254 5.54 11.26 5.67
CA ASP A 254 6.46 10.35 4.97
C ASP A 254 6.52 10.62 3.45
N PHE A 255 5.43 11.10 2.86
CA PHE A 255 5.40 11.49 1.44
C PHE A 255 5.97 12.89 1.18
N CYS A 256 5.84 13.82 2.13
CA CYS A 256 6.41 15.17 2.02
C CYS A 256 7.94 15.19 2.21
N ILE A 257 8.49 14.26 3.00
CA ILE A 257 9.94 14.08 3.15
C ILE A 257 10.56 13.67 1.80
N ILE A 258 9.90 12.79 1.04
CA ILE A 258 10.37 12.36 -0.29
C ILE A 258 10.36 13.52 -1.31
N ALA A 259 9.40 14.44 -1.21
CA ALA A 259 9.30 15.58 -2.11
C ALA A 259 10.33 16.68 -1.81
N SER A 260 10.80 16.79 -0.56
CA SER A 260 11.82 17.77 -0.15
C SER A 260 13.26 17.24 -0.27
N GLU A 261 13.49 15.93 -0.07
CA GLU A 261 14.83 15.31 -0.22
C GLU A 261 15.31 15.18 -1.68
N ALA A 262 14.43 15.33 -2.68
CA ALA A 262 14.84 15.34 -4.09
C ALA A 262 15.77 16.52 -4.45
N ASN A 263 15.90 17.52 -3.58
CA ASN A 263 16.74 18.70 -3.80
C ASN A 263 18.11 18.67 -3.08
N SER A 264 18.47 17.60 -2.36
CA SER A 264 19.73 17.54 -1.58
C SER A 264 20.34 16.13 -1.52
N VAL A 265 20.57 15.55 -2.70
CA VAL A 265 21.10 14.19 -2.95
C VAL A 265 22.41 13.83 -2.22
N ALA A 266 23.15 14.79 -1.66
CA ALA A 266 24.41 14.53 -0.95
C ALA A 266 24.27 14.20 0.55
N GLN A 267 23.14 14.51 1.21
CA GLN A 267 22.96 14.25 2.65
C GLN A 267 22.03 13.06 2.97
N ALA A 268 21.24 12.61 2.01
CA ALA A 268 20.26 11.52 2.19
C ALA A 268 20.90 10.15 2.48
N SER A 269 22.08 9.86 1.92
CA SER A 269 22.75 8.56 2.12
C SER A 269 23.16 8.29 3.57
N ASP A 270 23.46 9.36 4.32
CA ASP A 270 23.99 9.28 5.68
C ASP A 270 22.88 9.31 6.75
N ALA A 271 21.71 9.84 6.39
CA ALA A 271 20.49 9.81 7.22
C ALA A 271 19.79 8.44 7.11
N GLN A 272 19.66 7.90 5.90
CA GLN A 272 19.11 6.57 5.63
C GLN A 272 19.92 5.48 6.36
N ALA A 273 21.25 5.59 6.40
CA ALA A 273 22.12 4.66 7.12
C ALA A 273 22.00 4.74 8.66
N ARG A 274 21.64 5.90 9.23
CA ARG A 274 21.42 6.07 10.68
C ARG A 274 20.03 5.58 11.11
N GLY A 275 18.99 5.82 10.31
CA GLY A 275 17.64 5.32 10.56
C GLY A 275 17.58 3.79 10.59
N LEU A 276 18.25 3.14 9.63
CA LEU A 276 18.33 1.68 9.56
C LEU A 276 19.08 1.07 10.76
N LYS A 277 20.14 1.74 11.25
CA LYS A 277 20.90 1.31 12.44
C LYS A 277 20.10 1.47 13.75
N LEU A 278 19.26 2.49 13.87
CA LEU A 278 18.38 2.68 15.02
C LEU A 278 17.21 1.69 15.03
N LEU A 279 16.67 1.35 13.85
CA LEU A 279 15.61 0.34 13.70
C LEU A 279 16.12 -1.05 14.10
N ILE A 280 17.33 -1.42 13.67
CA ILE A 280 17.97 -2.70 14.03
C ILE A 280 18.28 -2.77 15.53
N ARG A 281 18.61 -1.64 16.17
CA ARG A 281 18.85 -1.59 17.63
C ARG A 281 17.58 -1.75 18.46
N ASN A 282 16.44 -1.25 18.00
CA ASN A 282 15.16 -1.32 18.72
C ASN A 282 14.43 -2.66 18.55
N ILE A 283 14.68 -3.42 17.47
CA ILE A 283 14.08 -4.75 17.27
C ILE A 283 14.81 -5.82 18.11
N GLY A 284 16.04 -5.53 18.60
CA GLY A 284 16.86 -6.45 19.39
C GLY A 284 16.71 -6.37 20.92
N SER A 285 15.88 -5.47 21.47
CA SER A 285 15.69 -5.35 22.92
C SER A 285 14.21 -5.18 23.29
N GLY A 286 13.50 -6.28 23.48
CA GLY A 286 12.09 -6.25 23.84
C GLY A 286 11.51 -7.63 24.17
N SER A 287 12.11 -8.31 25.15
CA SER A 287 11.52 -9.50 25.78
C SER A 287 10.17 -9.15 26.43
N SER A 288 9.14 -9.93 26.12
CA SER A 288 7.81 -9.87 26.73
C SER A 288 7.84 -9.99 28.27
N PRO A 289 6.85 -9.42 28.99
CA PRO A 289 6.78 -9.47 30.44
C PRO A 289 6.21 -10.83 30.88
N VAL A 290 6.98 -11.61 31.64
CA VAL A 290 6.48 -12.80 32.33
C VAL A 290 6.74 -12.64 33.83
N LEU A 291 5.66 -12.86 34.57
CA LEU A 291 5.50 -12.76 36.01
C LEU A 291 6.54 -13.56 36.81
N ALA A 292 6.97 -12.93 37.91
CA ALA A 292 7.88 -13.48 38.89
C ALA A 292 7.37 -14.79 39.52
N ARG A 293 8.22 -15.81 39.52
CA ARG A 293 8.28 -16.82 40.58
C ARG A 293 9.74 -17.09 40.94
N LYS A 294 10.02 -16.78 42.21
CA LYS A 294 11.20 -17.08 43.00
C LYS A 294 11.39 -18.59 43.07
N ASP A 295 12.59 -19.08 42.79
CA ASP A 295 13.31 -19.93 43.74
C ASP A 295 14.79 -20.14 43.37
N ASN A 296 15.49 -20.46 44.45
CA ASN A 296 16.91 -20.47 44.76
C ASN A 296 17.72 -21.58 44.06
N ASN A 297 19.04 -21.33 43.92
CA ASN A 297 20.15 -22.26 44.19
C ASN A 297 21.09 -22.67 43.01
N GLY A 298 22.36 -22.25 43.14
CA GLY A 298 23.54 -23.12 43.01
C GLY A 298 24.24 -23.28 41.66
N GLY A 299 25.56 -23.03 41.62
CA GLY A 299 26.48 -23.83 40.79
C GLY A 299 27.48 -23.09 39.89
N SER A 300 28.72 -23.03 40.35
CA SER A 300 30.00 -22.83 39.65
C SER A 300 30.15 -23.51 38.28
N ASP A 301 30.90 -22.93 37.32
CA ASP A 301 32.35 -23.21 37.16
C ASP A 301 33.06 -22.43 36.02
N LYS A 302 34.39 -22.38 36.12
CA LYS A 302 35.41 -21.62 35.36
C LYS A 302 35.87 -22.28 34.04
N SER A 303 36.45 -21.48 33.12
CA SER A 303 37.71 -21.74 32.33
C SER A 303 37.85 -20.68 31.21
N SER A 304 38.78 -19.71 31.24
CA SER A 304 40.23 -19.69 30.89
C SER A 304 40.56 -19.79 29.38
N SER A 305 41.02 -18.73 28.70
CA SER A 305 42.43 -18.38 28.33
C SER A 305 42.35 -17.20 27.34
N LYS A 306 43.01 -16.02 27.40
CA LYS A 306 44.38 -15.47 27.58
C LYS A 306 45.27 -15.48 26.32
N ARG A 307 45.85 -14.27 26.03
CA ARG A 307 46.98 -13.86 25.14
C ARG A 307 46.54 -13.40 23.73
N ARG A 308 46.71 -12.16 23.22
CA ARG A 308 47.64 -11.00 23.32
C ARG A 308 48.94 -11.12 22.50
N SER A 309 49.05 -10.20 21.52
CA SER A 309 50.24 -9.59 20.86
C SER A 309 50.81 -10.22 19.57
N GLY A 310 51.07 -9.35 18.58
CA GLY A 310 51.98 -9.61 17.45
C GLY A 310 51.86 -8.62 16.30
N SER A 311 52.64 -7.53 16.33
CA SER A 311 52.84 -6.54 15.26
C SER A 311 54.19 -6.77 14.59
N VAL A 312 54.24 -7.06 13.29
CA VAL A 312 55.36 -6.87 12.32
C VAL A 312 54.73 -7.08 10.92
N GLY A 313 55.06 -6.44 9.80
CA GLY A 313 56.03 -5.43 9.41
C GLY A 313 55.77 -5.08 7.93
N ARG A 314 56.14 -3.87 7.55
CA ARG A 314 56.22 -3.37 6.17
C ARG A 314 57.52 -3.87 5.53
N SER A 315 57.46 -4.27 4.27
CA SER A 315 58.50 -4.07 3.23
C SER A 315 57.92 -4.56 1.92
N TRP A 316 58.09 -3.80 0.83
CA TRP A 316 58.71 -4.22 -0.43
C TRP A 316 58.67 -3.01 -1.38
N ILE A 317 59.87 -2.48 -1.63
CA ILE A 317 60.38 -1.73 -2.80
C ILE A 317 59.68 -0.41 -3.17
#